data_AF-A0A0C4W7R4-F1
#
_entry.id   AF-A0A0C4W7R4-F1
#
_cell.length_a   1.000
_cell.length_b   1.000
_cell.length_c   1.000
_cell.angle_alpha   90.00
_cell.angle_beta   90.00
_cell.angle_gamma   90.00
#
_symmetry.space_group_name_H-M   'P 1'
#
loop_
_entity.id
_entity.type
_entity.pdbx_description
1 polymer ?
#
loop_
_entity_poly.entity_id
_entity_poly.type
_entity_poly.pdbx_seq_one_letter_code
_entity_poly.pdbx_strand_id
1 'polypeptide(L)'
;MASTKLIQFLTALVCLWGVYDQAESALTNCHMRELDLCLATIMISASDGVPADDEQIDRACEPIQEGIECVGNYSADCFTALLQEVFNMVIAEPKRTQKQLCTRGTEERAQYLKHAPCFQKALSSDTLRPHLDDMLAALEKAFEVKFDERIPVLCCGIQRLFQTSIDIVKENAGMKYSK
;
A
#
# COMPACT_ATOMS: atom_id res chain seq x y z
N MET A 1 -55.93 20.30 22.13
CA MET A 1 -55.35 20.54 20.79
C MET A 1 -53.87 20.96 20.80
N ALA A 2 -53.38 21.71 21.79
CA ALA A 2 -51.98 22.16 21.85
C ALA A 2 -50.95 21.03 22.13
N SER A 3 -51.32 20.03 22.95
CA SER A 3 -50.41 18.95 23.36
C SER A 3 -50.03 18.02 22.20
N THR A 4 -50.96 17.70 21.30
CA THR A 4 -50.69 16.84 20.12
C THR A 4 -49.73 17.50 19.13
N LYS A 5 -49.82 18.82 18.95
CA LYS A 5 -48.91 19.56 18.07
C LYS A 5 -47.50 19.61 18.65
N LEU A 6 -47.35 19.76 19.96
CA LEU A 6 -46.05 19.76 20.64
C LEU A 6 -45.34 18.40 20.49
N ILE A 7 -46.08 17.29 20.64
CA ILE A 7 -45.54 15.94 20.46
C ILE A 7 -45.07 15.74 19.02
N GLN A 8 -45.85 16.17 18.02
CA GLN A 8 -45.47 16.08 16.61
C GLN A 8 -44.21 16.88 16.28
N PHE A 9 -44.04 18.08 16.85
CA PHE A 9 -42.83 18.89 16.67
C PHE A 9 -41.60 18.24 17.30
N LEU A 10 -41.72 17.68 18.50
CA LEU A 10 -40.62 17.00 19.17
C LEU A 10 -40.21 15.72 18.43
N THR A 11 -41.16 14.94 17.91
CA THR A 11 -40.84 13.78 17.09
C THR A 11 -40.15 14.16 15.78
N ALA A 12 -40.57 15.26 15.14
CA ALA A 12 -39.91 15.74 13.92
C ALA A 12 -38.47 16.20 14.19
N LEU A 13 -38.22 16.87 15.32
CA LEU A 13 -36.87 17.26 15.74
C LEU A 13 -35.99 16.04 16.03
N VAL A 14 -36.50 15.03 16.73
CA VAL A 14 -35.75 13.79 17.00
C VAL A 14 -35.44 13.02 15.71
N CYS A 15 -36.38 12.96 14.76
CA CYS A 15 -36.13 12.35 13.45
C CYS A 15 -35.11 13.15 12.63
N LEU A 16 -35.17 14.48 12.67
CA LEU A 16 -34.19 15.33 11.97
C LEU A 16 -32.78 15.22 12.58
N TRP A 17 -32.68 15.04 13.91
CA TRP A 17 -31.41 14.80 14.58
C TRP A 17 -30.87 13.39 14.31
N GLY A 18 -31.72 12.36 14.35
CA GLY A 18 -31.33 10.98 14.06
C GLY A 18 -30.87 10.75 12.62
N VAL A 19 -31.39 11.52 11.65
CA VAL A 19 -30.93 11.50 10.26
C VAL A 19 -29.60 12.25 10.08
N TYR A 20 -29.32 13.26 10.92
CA TYR A 20 -28.06 14.01 10.88
C TYR A 20 -26.87 13.17 11.37
N ASP A 21 -27.06 12.40 12.44
CA ASP A 21 -26.02 11.54 13.05
C ASP A 21 -25.57 10.40 12.09
N GLN A 22 -26.51 9.85 11.32
CA GLN A 22 -26.25 8.71 10.43
C GLN A 22 -25.38 9.07 9.20
N ALA A 23 -25.32 10.36 8.85
CA ALA A 23 -24.43 10.85 7.80
C ALA A 23 -22.96 10.95 8.25
N GLU A 24 -22.71 11.08 9.56
CA GLU A 24 -21.38 11.28 10.13
C GLU A 24 -20.66 9.93 10.37
N SER A 25 -21.41 8.88 10.72
CA SER A 25 -20.86 7.52 10.91
C SER A 25 -20.30 6.89 9.62
N ALA A 26 -20.87 7.21 8.45
CA ALA A 26 -20.33 6.75 7.17
C ALA A 26 -19.05 7.50 6.77
N LEU A 27 -18.88 8.74 7.21
CA LEU A 27 -17.72 9.58 6.91
C LEU A 27 -16.52 9.27 7.82
N THR A 28 -16.78 8.76 9.04
CA THR A 28 -15.72 8.48 10.03
C THR A 28 -14.80 7.34 9.59
N ASN A 29 -15.33 6.31 8.92
CA ASN A 29 -14.56 5.15 8.46
C ASN A 29 -13.76 5.41 7.17
N CYS A 30 -14.06 6.49 6.44
CA CYS A 30 -13.35 6.89 5.22
C CYS A 30 -12.31 7.99 5.44
N HIS A 31 -11.91 8.18 6.70
CA HIS A 31 -10.81 9.07 7.02
C HIS A 31 -9.48 8.41 6.61
N MET A 32 -8.55 9.19 6.03
CA MET A 32 -7.22 8.70 5.61
C MET A 32 -6.43 8.02 6.73
N ARG A 33 -6.77 8.31 7.99
CA ARG A 33 -6.20 7.66 9.18
C ARG A 33 -6.40 6.15 9.17
N GLU A 34 -7.55 5.65 8.72
CA GLU A 34 -7.79 4.21 8.66
C GLU A 34 -6.87 3.56 7.63
N LEU A 35 -6.70 4.20 6.46
CA LEU A 35 -5.76 3.75 5.45
C LEU A 35 -4.31 3.79 5.95
N ASP A 36 -3.91 4.85 6.67
CA ASP A 36 -2.58 4.96 7.27
C ASP A 36 -2.31 3.83 8.27
N LEU A 37 -3.31 3.47 9.09
CA LEU A 37 -3.22 2.34 10.01
C LEU A 37 -3.07 1.00 9.27
N CYS A 38 -3.82 0.78 8.19
CA CYS A 38 -3.66 -0.41 7.36
C CYS A 38 -2.24 -0.51 6.78
N LEU A 39 -1.70 0.61 6.26
CA LEU A 39 -0.35 0.65 5.71
C LEU A 39 0.72 0.45 6.79
N ALA A 40 0.50 0.99 7.99
CA ALA A 40 1.40 0.78 9.13
C ALA A 40 1.52 -0.71 9.48
N THR A 41 0.43 -1.48 9.44
CA THR A 41 0.44 -2.94 9.65
C THR A 41 1.35 -3.64 8.64
N ILE A 42 1.30 -3.26 7.36
CA ILE A 42 2.21 -3.79 6.32
C ILE A 42 3.66 -3.40 6.64
N MET A 43 3.90 -2.16 7.06
CA MET A 43 5.26 -1.65 7.29
C MET A 43 5.94 -2.29 8.50
N ILE A 44 5.18 -2.87 9.45
CA ILE A 44 5.76 -3.65 10.57
C ILE A 44 6.57 -4.83 10.03
N SER A 45 6.17 -5.49 8.95
CA SER A 45 6.98 -6.58 8.40
C SER A 45 8.29 -6.11 7.77
N ALA A 46 8.38 -4.84 7.38
CA ALA A 46 9.57 -4.26 6.77
C ALA A 46 10.63 -3.84 7.81
N SER A 47 10.28 -3.70 9.10
CA SER A 47 11.24 -3.29 10.14
C SER A 47 12.31 -4.35 10.41
N ASP A 48 12.02 -5.62 10.13
CA ASP A 48 12.95 -6.73 10.28
C ASP A 48 13.92 -6.85 9.09
N GLY A 49 13.79 -5.96 8.08
CA GLY A 49 14.59 -5.98 6.86
C GLY A 49 14.04 -6.98 5.84
N VAL A 50 14.90 -7.41 4.91
CA VAL A 50 14.52 -8.40 3.89
C VAL A 50 14.51 -9.81 4.50
N PRO A 51 13.38 -10.53 4.46
CA PRO A 51 13.32 -11.91 4.91
C PRO A 51 14.32 -12.80 4.16
N ALA A 52 15.23 -13.47 4.87
CA ALA A 52 16.25 -14.34 4.26
C ALA A 52 16.04 -15.84 4.43
N ASP A 53 15.07 -16.25 5.24
CA ASP A 53 14.74 -17.64 5.47
C ASP A 53 13.23 -17.83 5.61
N ASP A 54 12.82 -19.09 5.65
CA ASP A 54 11.41 -19.47 5.77
C ASP A 54 10.73 -18.88 7.01
N GLU A 55 11.44 -18.81 8.14
CA GLU A 55 10.86 -18.30 9.39
C GLU A 55 10.64 -16.80 9.33
N GLN A 56 11.58 -16.06 8.72
CA GLN A 56 11.44 -14.62 8.47
C GLN A 56 10.29 -14.33 7.50
N ILE A 57 10.14 -15.14 6.43
CA ILE A 57 9.01 -15.00 5.51
C ILE A 57 7.70 -15.24 6.24
N ASP A 58 7.61 -16.31 7.03
CA ASP A 58 6.37 -16.66 7.73
C ASP A 58 5.98 -15.57 8.76
N ARG A 59 6.95 -14.95 9.44
CA ARG A 59 6.69 -13.80 10.33
C ARG A 59 6.19 -12.57 9.59
N ALA A 60 6.67 -12.33 8.37
CA ALA A 60 6.24 -11.18 7.57
C ALA A 60 4.82 -11.38 6.98
N CYS A 61 4.38 -12.62 6.79
CA CYS A 61 3.16 -12.92 6.05
C CYS A 61 1.86 -12.44 6.72
N GLU A 62 1.73 -12.61 8.03
CA GLU A 62 0.51 -12.25 8.76
C GLU A 62 0.27 -10.72 8.75
N PRO A 63 1.23 -9.86 9.14
CA PRO A 63 1.02 -8.41 9.06
C PRO A 63 0.73 -7.89 7.63
N ILE A 64 1.39 -8.47 6.63
CA ILE A 64 1.13 -8.10 5.22
C ILE A 64 -0.29 -8.51 4.82
N GLN A 65 -0.73 -9.72 5.19
CA GLN A 65 -2.07 -10.19 4.87
C GLN A 65 -3.14 -9.32 5.53
N GLU A 66 -3.00 -9.06 6.82
CA GLU A 66 -3.91 -8.20 7.59
C GLU A 66 -4.00 -6.80 6.99
N GLY A 67 -2.85 -6.21 6.63
CA GLY A 67 -2.81 -4.90 5.99
C GLY A 67 -3.48 -4.88 4.61
N ILE A 68 -3.24 -5.90 3.77
CA ILE A 68 -3.89 -6.02 2.45
C ILE A 68 -5.42 -6.16 2.59
N GLU A 69 -5.88 -6.95 3.56
CA GLU A 69 -7.30 -7.13 3.85
C GLU A 69 -7.92 -5.83 4.38
N CYS A 70 -7.23 -5.13 5.28
CA CYS A 70 -7.62 -3.82 5.80
C CYS A 70 -7.82 -2.79 4.68
N VAL A 71 -6.82 -2.64 3.78
CA VAL A 71 -6.94 -1.73 2.62
C VAL A 71 -8.07 -2.18 1.69
N GLY A 72 -8.27 -3.49 1.52
CA GLY A 72 -9.37 -4.02 0.71
C GLY A 72 -10.75 -3.69 1.25
N ASN A 73 -10.95 -3.74 2.57
CA ASN A 73 -12.20 -3.35 3.21
C ASN A 73 -12.40 -1.84 3.11
N TYR A 74 -11.36 -1.05 3.39
CA TYR A 74 -11.40 0.40 3.22
C TYR A 74 -11.75 0.79 1.78
N SER A 75 -11.16 0.12 0.78
CA SER A 75 -11.45 0.41 -0.63
C SER A 75 -12.92 0.13 -0.96
N ALA A 76 -13.46 -1.01 -0.50
CA ALA A 76 -14.83 -1.42 -0.77
C ALA A 76 -15.86 -0.41 -0.22
N ASP A 77 -15.58 0.19 0.93
CA ASP A 77 -16.49 1.13 1.59
C ASP A 77 -16.29 2.59 1.13
N CYS A 78 -15.05 2.98 0.78
CA CYS A 78 -14.67 4.39 0.65
C CYS A 78 -14.23 4.82 -0.75
N PHE A 79 -13.89 3.90 -1.65
CA PHE A 79 -13.50 4.27 -3.00
C PHE A 79 -14.69 4.49 -3.92
N THR A 80 -14.55 5.45 -4.83
CA THR A 80 -15.47 5.57 -5.98
C THR A 80 -15.31 4.36 -6.90
N ALA A 81 -16.30 4.08 -7.74
CA ALA A 81 -16.23 2.95 -8.68
C ALA A 81 -14.98 2.99 -9.58
N LEU A 82 -14.58 4.18 -10.06
CA LEU A 82 -13.36 4.34 -10.85
C LEU A 82 -12.10 4.05 -10.03
N LEU A 83 -12.04 4.57 -8.80
CA LEU A 83 -10.90 4.35 -7.93
C LEU A 83 -10.79 2.88 -7.48
N GLN A 84 -11.92 2.20 -7.28
CA GLN A 84 -11.96 0.77 -6.98
C GLN A 84 -11.41 -0.07 -8.15
N GLU A 85 -11.70 0.29 -9.39
CA GLU A 85 -11.15 -0.41 -10.56
C GLU A 85 -9.63 -0.25 -10.67
N VAL A 86 -9.14 0.98 -10.45
CA VAL A 86 -7.69 1.25 -10.38
C VAL A 86 -7.06 0.47 -9.22
N PHE A 87 -7.70 0.44 -8.06
CA PHE A 87 -7.22 -0.34 -6.91
C PHE A 87 -7.13 -1.83 -7.20
N ASN A 88 -8.20 -2.41 -7.78
CA ASN A 88 -8.24 -3.82 -8.17
C ASN A 88 -7.09 -4.17 -9.12
N MET A 89 -6.81 -3.29 -10.09
CA MET A 89 -5.68 -3.44 -11.01
C MET A 89 -4.33 -3.41 -10.27
N VAL A 90 -4.12 -2.43 -9.40
CA VAL A 90 -2.84 -2.24 -8.68
C VAL A 90 -2.57 -3.36 -7.68
N ILE A 91 -3.60 -3.88 -7.01
CA ILE A 91 -3.44 -4.85 -5.91
C ILE A 91 -3.40 -6.31 -6.36
N ALA A 92 -3.79 -6.61 -7.61
CA ALA A 92 -3.88 -7.98 -8.13
C ALA A 92 -2.54 -8.73 -8.05
N GLU A 93 -1.46 -8.13 -8.57
CA GLU A 93 -0.12 -8.73 -8.58
C GLU A 93 0.52 -8.82 -7.19
N PRO A 94 0.46 -7.77 -6.34
CA PRO A 94 0.89 -7.87 -4.94
C PRO A 94 0.18 -9.00 -4.17
N LYS A 95 -1.14 -9.15 -4.31
CA LYS A 95 -1.89 -10.26 -3.67
C LYS A 95 -1.43 -11.62 -4.14
N ARG A 96 -1.22 -11.78 -5.45
CA ARG A 96 -0.71 -13.04 -6.03
C ARG A 96 0.68 -13.37 -5.49
N THR A 97 1.58 -12.39 -5.48
CA THR A 97 2.96 -12.53 -5.00
C THR A 97 3.00 -12.86 -3.52
N GLN A 98 2.21 -12.15 -2.69
CA GLN A 98 2.07 -12.43 -1.27
C GLN A 98 1.65 -13.88 -1.03
N LYS A 99 0.61 -14.35 -1.74
CA LYS A 99 0.13 -15.72 -1.59
C LYS A 99 1.20 -16.74 -1.96
N GLN A 100 1.94 -16.50 -3.04
CA GLN A 100 2.98 -17.40 -3.49
C GLN A 100 4.16 -17.45 -2.51
N LEU A 101 4.62 -16.31 -1.99
CA LEU A 101 5.70 -16.26 -1.00
C LEU A 101 5.28 -16.83 0.37
N CYS A 102 4.04 -16.60 0.79
CA CYS A 102 3.53 -17.07 2.08
C CYS A 102 3.10 -18.53 2.08
N THR A 103 2.98 -19.16 0.90
CA THR A 103 2.75 -20.59 0.80
C THR A 103 4.09 -21.33 0.72
N ARG A 104 4.38 -22.18 1.72
CA ARG A 104 5.59 -23.02 1.69
C ARG A 104 5.58 -23.97 0.48
N GLY A 105 6.75 -24.19 -0.11
CA GLY A 105 6.94 -25.15 -1.22
C GLY A 105 6.55 -24.63 -2.60
N THR A 106 6.23 -23.35 -2.76
CA THR A 106 6.05 -22.74 -4.07
C THR A 106 7.39 -22.49 -4.76
N GLU A 107 7.37 -22.48 -6.09
CA GLU A 107 8.55 -22.16 -6.89
C GLU A 107 9.01 -20.71 -6.64
N GLU A 108 8.07 -19.76 -6.52
CA GLU A 108 8.38 -18.36 -6.27
C GLU A 108 9.05 -18.14 -4.92
N ARG A 109 8.61 -18.83 -3.86
CA ARG A 109 9.27 -18.78 -2.55
C ARG A 109 10.68 -19.38 -2.62
N ALA A 110 10.85 -20.50 -3.32
CA ALA A 110 12.17 -21.11 -3.53
C ALA A 110 13.13 -20.18 -4.29
N GLN A 111 12.65 -19.53 -5.36
CA GLN A 111 13.42 -18.56 -6.13
C GLN A 111 13.75 -17.31 -5.30
N TYR A 112 12.80 -16.81 -4.52
CA TYR A 112 13.03 -15.69 -3.62
C TYR A 112 14.12 -16.03 -2.59
N LEU A 113 14.02 -17.15 -1.88
CA LEU A 113 14.99 -17.57 -0.86
C LEU A 113 16.39 -17.76 -1.44
N LYS A 114 16.49 -18.27 -2.67
CA LYS A 114 17.76 -18.38 -3.41
C LYS A 114 18.44 -17.02 -3.60
N HIS A 115 17.67 -15.94 -3.77
CA HIS A 115 18.18 -14.59 -4.05
C HIS A 115 18.11 -13.64 -2.85
N ALA A 116 17.46 -14.04 -1.75
CA ALA A 116 17.29 -13.21 -0.55
C ALA A 116 18.61 -12.65 0.02
N PRO A 117 19.73 -13.41 0.07
CA PRO A 117 21.01 -12.85 0.49
C PRO A 117 21.52 -11.70 -0.38
N CYS A 118 21.18 -11.70 -1.68
CA CYS A 118 21.56 -10.64 -2.61
C CYS A 118 20.76 -9.36 -2.32
N PHE A 119 19.46 -9.50 -2.05
CA PHE A 119 18.59 -8.40 -1.65
C PHE A 119 19.04 -7.78 -0.32
N GLN A 120 19.36 -8.60 0.70
CA GLN A 120 19.88 -8.14 1.98
C GLN A 120 21.14 -7.31 1.81
N LYS A 121 22.11 -7.80 1.03
CA LYS A 121 23.36 -7.08 0.78
C LYS A 121 23.15 -5.76 0.03
N ALA A 122 22.28 -5.76 -0.98
CA ALA A 122 21.91 -4.55 -1.71
C ALA A 122 21.29 -3.49 -0.78
N LEU A 123 20.34 -3.88 0.05
CA LEU A 123 19.61 -2.99 0.96
C LEU A 123 20.39 -2.58 2.21
N SER A 124 21.43 -3.34 2.59
CA SER A 124 22.35 -2.97 3.67
C SER A 124 23.42 -1.98 3.22
N SER A 125 23.52 -1.70 1.92
CA SER A 125 24.46 -0.73 1.36
C SER A 125 23.80 0.63 1.15
N ASP A 126 24.54 1.71 1.37
CA ASP A 126 24.05 3.08 1.10
C ASP A 126 23.85 3.38 -0.40
N THR A 127 24.01 2.39 -1.28
CA THR A 127 23.92 2.57 -2.74
C THR A 127 22.50 2.83 -3.22
N LEU A 128 21.47 2.34 -2.50
CA LEU A 128 20.08 2.52 -2.91
C LEU A 128 19.50 3.89 -2.49
N ARG A 129 19.98 4.44 -1.37
CA ARG A 129 19.42 5.66 -0.76
C ARG A 129 19.35 6.87 -1.71
N PRO A 130 20.40 7.21 -2.48
CA PRO A 130 20.33 8.32 -3.43
C PRO A 130 19.25 8.15 -4.50
N HIS A 131 18.90 6.91 -4.87
CA HIS A 131 17.86 6.62 -5.85
C HIS A 131 16.46 6.70 -5.26
N LEU A 132 16.30 6.40 -3.97
CA LEU A 132 15.07 6.67 -3.23
C LEU A 132 14.85 8.18 -3.09
N ASP A 133 15.90 8.94 -2.76
CA ASP A 133 15.84 10.39 -2.67
C ASP A 133 15.46 11.02 -4.03
N ASP A 134 16.00 10.51 -5.14
CA ASP A 134 15.62 10.94 -6.49
C ASP A 134 14.16 10.63 -6.84
N MET A 135 13.64 9.46 -6.43
CA MET A 135 12.22 9.15 -6.59
C MET A 135 11.32 10.09 -5.77
N LEU A 136 11.71 10.41 -4.53
CA LEU A 136 10.99 11.36 -3.70
C LEU A 136 11.00 12.77 -4.30
N ALA A 137 12.14 13.21 -4.85
CA ALA A 137 12.22 14.47 -5.58
C ALA A 137 11.32 14.47 -6.83
N ALA A 138 11.22 13.35 -7.55
CA ALA A 138 10.28 13.21 -8.67
C ALA A 138 8.81 13.30 -8.21
N LEU A 139 8.48 12.74 -7.05
CA LEU A 139 7.16 12.85 -6.44
C LEU A 139 6.82 14.29 -6.07
N GLU A 140 7.73 15.00 -5.39
CA GLU A 140 7.58 16.43 -5.10
C GLU A 140 7.38 17.22 -6.39
N LYS A 141 8.18 16.94 -7.42
CA LYS A 141 8.08 17.62 -8.70
C LYS A 141 6.74 17.39 -9.39
N ALA A 142 6.18 16.19 -9.28
CA ALA A 142 4.88 15.86 -9.85
C ALA A 142 3.75 16.72 -9.26
N PHE A 143 3.88 17.21 -8.02
CA PHE A 143 2.90 18.12 -7.44
C PHE A 143 3.01 19.57 -7.96
N GLU A 144 4.19 19.96 -8.46
CA GLU A 144 4.44 21.31 -8.99
C GLU A 144 4.09 21.46 -10.47
N VAL A 145 4.23 20.40 -11.27
CA VAL A 145 4.01 20.44 -12.73
C VAL A 145 2.52 20.43 -13.09
N LYS A 146 2.24 20.75 -14.36
CA LYS A 146 0.89 20.67 -14.93
C LYS A 146 0.35 19.25 -14.84
N PHE A 147 -0.97 19.11 -14.78
CA PHE A 147 -1.65 17.83 -14.57
C PHE A 147 -1.25 16.75 -15.58
N ASP A 148 -1.13 17.11 -16.85
CA ASP A 148 -0.72 16.26 -17.97
C ASP A 148 0.75 15.80 -17.90
N GLU A 149 1.60 16.54 -17.18
CA GLU A 149 3.02 16.22 -16.98
C GLU A 149 3.29 15.39 -15.72
N ARG A 150 2.30 15.23 -14.83
CA ARG A 150 2.50 14.53 -13.54
C ARG A 150 2.86 13.07 -13.72
N ILE A 151 2.12 12.37 -14.59
CA ILE A 151 2.35 10.95 -14.85
C ILE A 151 3.72 10.72 -15.52
N PRO A 152 4.11 11.43 -16.59
CA PRO A 152 5.46 11.33 -17.15
C PRO A 152 6.58 11.53 -16.12
N VAL A 153 6.47 12.54 -15.25
CA VAL A 153 7.47 12.81 -14.21
C VAL A 153 7.58 11.64 -13.22
N LEU A 154 6.44 11.16 -12.69
CA LEU A 154 6.41 10.03 -11.76
C LEU A 154 6.93 8.74 -12.42
N CYS A 155 6.51 8.45 -13.65
CA CYS A 155 6.94 7.27 -14.39
C CYS A 155 8.46 7.26 -14.59
N CYS A 156 9.06 8.40 -14.92
CA CYS A 156 10.51 8.51 -15.07
C CYS A 156 11.26 8.22 -13.75
N GLY A 157 10.79 8.80 -12.64
CA GLY A 157 11.40 8.59 -11.32
C GLY A 157 11.28 7.13 -10.87
N ILE A 158 10.09 6.55 -11.00
CA ILE A 158 9.82 5.15 -10.67
C ILE A 158 10.68 4.21 -11.53
N GLN A 159 10.71 4.41 -12.85
CA GLN A 159 11.48 3.56 -13.76
C GLN A 159 12.98 3.61 -13.45
N ARG A 160 13.52 4.79 -13.12
CA ARG A 160 14.92 4.92 -12.73
C ARG A 160 15.21 4.16 -11.44
N LEU A 161 14.37 4.31 -10.41
CA LEU A 161 14.53 3.56 -9.17
C LEU A 161 14.50 2.05 -9.42
N PHE A 162 13.54 1.55 -10.20
CA PHE A 162 13.43 0.12 -10.49
C PHE A 162 14.67 -0.42 -11.20
N GLN A 163 15.13 0.25 -12.26
CA GLN A 163 16.30 -0.22 -13.02
C GLN A 163 17.55 -0.25 -12.15
N THR A 164 17.81 0.84 -11.41
CA THR A 164 18.99 0.88 -10.54
C THR A 164 18.91 -0.14 -9.41
N SER A 165 17.73 -0.36 -8.82
CA SER A 165 17.54 -1.38 -7.78
C SER A 165 17.89 -2.78 -8.30
N ILE A 166 17.44 -3.11 -9.51
CA ILE A 166 17.76 -4.38 -10.17
C ILE A 166 19.27 -4.50 -10.41
N ASP A 167 19.91 -3.44 -10.90
CA ASP A 167 21.35 -3.45 -11.18
C ASP A 167 22.17 -3.63 -9.90
N ILE A 168 21.84 -2.91 -8.81
CA ILE A 168 22.49 -3.06 -7.50
C ILE A 168 22.36 -4.50 -7.00
N VAL A 169 21.18 -5.11 -7.10
CA VAL A 169 20.97 -6.50 -6.67
C VAL A 169 21.81 -7.46 -7.51
N LYS A 170 21.84 -7.29 -8.83
CA LYS A 170 22.64 -8.13 -9.74
C LYS A 170 24.13 -8.04 -9.45
N GLU A 171 24.65 -6.83 -9.22
CA GLU A 171 26.04 -6.61 -8.83
C GLU A 171 26.36 -7.34 -7.52
N ASN A 172 25.47 -7.23 -6.52
CA ASN A 172 25.64 -7.90 -5.24
C ASN A 172 25.53 -9.44 -5.32
N ALA A 173 24.79 -9.95 -6.31
CA ALA A 173 24.69 -11.37 -6.64
C ALA A 173 25.88 -11.90 -7.47
N GLY A 174 26.82 -11.03 -7.87
CA GLY A 174 27.92 -11.41 -8.78
C GLY A 174 27.47 -11.68 -10.22
N MET A 175 26.24 -11.30 -10.59
CA MET A 175 25.70 -11.42 -11.94
C MET A 175 26.15 -10.20 -12.76
N LYS A 176 27.24 -10.34 -13.53
CA LYS A 176 27.68 -9.30 -14.48
C LYS A 176 26.78 -9.27 -15.71
N TYR A 177 26.54 -8.07 -16.24
CA TYR A 177 25.84 -7.84 -17.50
C TYR A 177 26.45 -8.67 -18.63
N SER A 178 25.62 -9.47 -19.33
CA SER A 178 25.74 -9.55 -20.78
C SER A 178 25.04 -8.31 -21.31
N LYS A 179 25.80 -7.40 -21.91
CA LYS A 179 25.23 -6.46 -22.88
C LYS A 179 24.68 -7.22 -24.07
#